data_AF-A0A914MVL1-F1
#
_entry.id   AF-A0A914MVL1-F1
#
_cell.length_a   1.000
_cell.length_b   1.000
_cell.length_c   1.000
_cell.angle_alpha   90.00
_cell.angle_beta   90.00
_cell.angle_gamma   90.00
#
_symmetry.space_group_name_H-M   'P 1'
#
loop_
_entity.id
_entity.type
_entity.pdbx_description
1 polymer ?
#
loop_
_entity_poly.entity_id
_entity_poly.type
_entity_poly.pdbx_seq_one_letter_code
_entity_poly.pdbx_strand_id
1 'polypeptide(L)'
;MQILHFNLSTRSDNIIDPFLFWKTNSEKWKRLTSLFRKFNSPPVGSQESERLFSTAGITLSELRNRLTGGNLEKLLFLHHNLPLYDFSY
;
A
#
# COMPACT_ATOMS: atom_id res chain seq x y z
N MET A 1 19.92 -3.24 -19.17
CA MET A 1 18.74 -4.04 -18.80
C MET A 1 17.53 -3.12 -18.73
N GLN A 2 16.92 -2.81 -19.88
CA GLN A 2 15.72 -1.98 -20.03
C GLN A 2 14.51 -2.90 -20.06
N ILE A 3 13.78 -3.02 -18.94
CA ILE A 3 12.40 -3.50 -18.99
C ILE A 3 11.60 -2.66 -17.96
N LEU A 4 10.53 -2.03 -18.44
CA LEU A 4 9.41 -1.43 -17.70
C LEU A 4 9.48 0.05 -17.27
N HIS A 5 9.92 0.94 -18.15
CA HIS A 5 9.21 2.23 -18.29
C HIS A 5 7.97 1.99 -19.16
N PHE A 6 6.95 1.32 -18.60
CA PHE A 6 5.63 1.28 -19.24
C PHE A 6 5.02 2.68 -19.07
N ASN A 7 5.22 3.50 -20.10
CA ASN A 7 4.57 4.78 -20.38
C ASN A 7 3.31 5.06 -19.54
N LEU A 8 3.45 5.86 -18.48
CA LEU A 8 2.36 6.70 -17.97
C LEU A 8 2.19 7.99 -18.79
N SER A 9 2.97 8.17 -19.86
CA SER A 9 2.82 9.29 -20.80
C SER A 9 1.92 8.94 -21.97
N THR A 10 0.67 8.54 -21.73
CA THR A 10 -0.39 8.89 -22.68
C THR A 10 -0.80 10.33 -22.37
N ARG A 11 -0.08 11.23 -23.04
CA ARG A 11 -0.34 12.66 -23.18
C ARG A 11 -1.70 12.86 -23.86
N SER A 12 -2.80 12.83 -23.10
CA SER A 12 -4.14 13.26 -23.55
C SER A 12 -5.06 13.43 -22.33
N ASP A 13 -5.83 14.51 -22.32
CA ASP A 13 -6.56 15.13 -21.20
C ASP A 13 -7.72 14.32 -20.58
N ASN A 14 -7.52 13.04 -20.27
CA ASN A 14 -8.43 12.26 -19.43
C ASN A 14 -7.62 11.37 -18.49
N ILE A 15 -7.52 11.76 -17.21
CA ILE A 15 -6.87 10.96 -16.16
C ILE A 15 -7.77 9.74 -15.90
N ILE A 16 -7.58 8.68 -16.68
CA ILE A 16 -8.23 7.40 -16.44
C ILE A 16 -7.38 6.67 -15.40
N ASP A 17 -7.96 6.41 -14.23
CA ASP A 17 -7.33 5.59 -13.20
C ASP A 17 -6.92 4.22 -13.79
N PRO A 18 -5.61 3.87 -13.80
CA PRO A 18 -5.14 2.59 -14.31
C PRO A 18 -5.81 1.41 -13.62
N PHE A 19 -6.11 1.50 -12.32
CA PHE A 19 -6.78 0.43 -11.58
C PHE A 19 -8.22 0.26 -12.08
N LEU A 20 -8.92 1.36 -12.37
CA LEU A 20 -10.26 1.33 -12.96
C LEU A 20 -10.24 0.70 -14.36
N PHE A 21 -9.27 1.07 -15.21
CA PHE A 21 -9.11 0.48 -16.54
C PHE A 21 -8.91 -1.03 -16.49
N TRP A 22 -7.97 -1.50 -15.66
CA TRP A 22 -7.68 -2.94 -15.53
C TRP A 22 -8.78 -3.72 -14.82
N LYS A 23 -9.59 -3.07 -13.98
CA LYS A 23 -10.80 -3.64 -13.38
C LYS A 23 -11.87 -3.89 -14.45
N THR A 24 -12.17 -2.89 -15.27
CA THR A 24 -13.18 -2.97 -16.34
C THR A 24 -12.77 -3.97 -17.43
N ASN A 25 -11.49 -4.06 -17.77
CA ASN A 25 -10.99 -4.96 -18.83
C ASN A 25 -10.53 -6.33 -18.31
N SER A 26 -10.80 -6.65 -17.04
CA SER A 26 -10.29 -7.86 -16.38
C SER A 26 -10.78 -9.16 -17.03
N GLU A 27 -12.00 -9.19 -17.56
CA GLU A 27 -12.55 -10.36 -18.25
C GLU A 27 -11.86 -10.61 -19.59
N LYS A 28 -11.56 -9.54 -20.33
CA LYS A 28 -10.90 -9.58 -21.64
C LYS A 28 -9.44 -10.00 -21.51
N TRP A 29 -8.75 -9.56 -20.47
CA TRP A 29 -7.31 -9.77 -20.29
C TRP A 29 -6.92 -10.36 -18.93
N LYS A 30 -7.59 -11.43 -18.51
CA LYS A 30 -7.40 -12.08 -17.20
C LYS A 30 -5.94 -12.28 -16.79
N ARG A 31 -5.10 -12.82 -17.69
CA ARG A 31 -3.67 -13.07 -17.42
C ARG A 31 -2.88 -11.76 -17.22
N LEU A 32 -3.13 -10.75 -18.06
CA LEU A 32 -2.44 -9.46 -17.94
C LEU A 32 -2.92 -8.70 -16.71
N THR A 33 -4.21 -8.72 -16.39
CA THR A 33 -4.75 -8.14 -15.16
C THR A 33 -4.14 -8.79 -13.92
N SER A 34 -3.93 -10.12 -13.93
CA SER A 34 -3.24 -10.82 -12.84
C SER A 34 -1.80 -10.34 -12.67
N LEU A 35 -1.07 -10.12 -13.77
CA LEU A 35 0.30 -9.61 -13.72
C LEU A 35 0.32 -8.16 -13.28
N PHE A 36 -0.57 -7.32 -13.82
CA PHE A 36 -0.71 -5.93 -13.44
C PHE A 36 -0.92 -5.78 -11.94
N ARG A 37 -1.87 -6.53 -11.37
CA ARG A 37 -2.09 -6.56 -9.91
C ARG A 37 -0.84 -7.00 -9.17
N LYS A 38 -0.24 -8.14 -9.56
CA LYS A 38 0.95 -8.67 -8.88
C LYS A 38 2.12 -7.68 -8.83
N PHE A 39 2.37 -6.95 -9.92
CA PHE A 39 3.51 -6.03 -10.02
C PHE A 39 3.21 -4.60 -9.55
N ASN A 40 1.94 -4.18 -9.47
CA ASN A 40 1.55 -2.86 -8.95
C ASN A 40 1.01 -2.89 -7.51
N SER A 41 0.87 -4.07 -6.89
CA SER A 41 0.53 -4.19 -5.47
C SER A 41 1.64 -3.74 -4.50
N PRO A 42 2.93 -4.07 -4.71
CA PRO A 42 3.96 -3.64 -3.77
C PRO A 42 4.25 -2.14 -3.91
N PRO A 43 4.43 -1.40 -2.79
CA PRO A 43 4.93 -0.05 -2.84
C PRO A 43 6.34 -0.05 -3.47
N VAL A 44 6.68 1.05 -4.13
CA VAL A 44 7.95 1.20 -4.88
C VAL A 44 9.19 1.11 -3.99
N GLY A 45 9.04 1.22 -2.66
CA GLY A 45 10.14 1.08 -1.70
C GLY A 45 9.71 0.84 -0.26
N SER A 46 10.70 0.73 0.64
CA SER A 46 10.53 0.52 2.09
C SER A 46 10.11 1.77 2.86
N GLN A 47 10.05 2.92 2.20
CA GLN A 47 9.89 4.23 2.86
C GLN A 47 8.60 4.33 3.68
N GLU A 48 7.51 3.73 3.24
CA GLU A 48 6.25 3.69 4.01
C GLU A 48 6.36 2.80 5.24
N SER A 49 7.07 1.66 5.14
CA SER A 49 7.38 0.81 6.29
C SER A 49 8.28 1.52 7.29
N GLU A 50 9.32 2.22 6.82
CA GLU A 50 10.23 3.01 7.67
C GLU A 50 9.51 4.14 8.40
N ARG A 51 8.60 4.84 7.72
CA ARG A 51 7.73 5.86 8.35
C ARG A 51 6.88 5.25 9.45
N LEU A 52 6.23 4.12 9.18
CA LEU A 52 5.42 3.40 10.16
C LEU A 52 6.25 3.01 11.41
N PHE A 53 7.45 2.46 11.22
CA PHE A 53 8.32 2.09 12.34
C PHE A 53 8.93 3.28 13.08
N SER A 54 9.17 4.39 12.39
CA SER A 54 9.64 5.64 13.02
C SER A 54 8.55 6.22 13.94
N THR A 55 7.31 6.27 13.48
CA THR A 55 6.15 6.69 14.29
C THR A 55 5.87 5.70 15.44
N ALA A 56 6.03 4.39 15.20
CA ALA A 56 5.91 3.38 16.23
C ALA A 56 6.94 3.57 17.36
N GLY A 57 8.19 3.88 17.02
CA GLY A 57 9.26 4.14 18.00
C GLY A 57 8.94 5.33 18.90
N ILE A 58 8.33 6.39 18.37
CA ILE A 58 7.85 7.54 19.15
C ILE A 58 6.68 7.13 20.08
N THR A 59 5.81 6.24 19.61
CA THR A 59 4.65 5.72 20.39
C THR A 59 5.09 4.85 21.57
N LEU A 60 6.25 4.20 21.46
CA LEU A 60 6.90 3.42 22.51
C LEU A 60 7.64 4.29 23.54
N SER A 61 7.59 5.63 23.44
CA SER A 61 8.26 6.54 24.38
C SER A 61 7.92 6.25 25.86
N GLU A 62 8.76 6.76 26.76
CA GLU A 62 8.88 6.39 28.18
C GLU A 62 7.58 6.31 29.00
N LEU A 63 6.49 6.90 28.52
CA LEU A 63 5.15 6.82 29.10
C LEU A 63 4.49 5.43 28.94
N ARG A 64 4.99 4.56 28.05
CA ARG A 64 4.44 3.23 27.75
C ARG A 64 5.44 2.08 27.96
N ASN A 65 6.26 2.16 29.01
CA ASN A 65 7.30 1.17 29.36
C ASN A 65 6.82 -0.28 29.61
N ARG A 66 5.50 -0.56 29.63
CA ARG A 66 4.93 -1.91 29.75
C ARG A 66 4.48 -2.52 28.42
N LEU A 67 4.63 -1.82 27.30
CA LEU A 67 4.23 -2.34 26.00
C LEU A 67 5.30 -3.29 25.44
N THR A 68 4.97 -4.58 25.36
CA THR A 68 5.87 -5.57 24.74
C THR A 68 5.90 -5.38 23.22
N GLY A 69 7.00 -5.80 22.58
CA GLY A 69 7.14 -5.72 21.11
C GLY A 69 5.99 -6.42 20.36
N GLY A 70 5.55 -7.59 20.83
CA GLY A 70 4.42 -8.30 20.21
C GLY A 70 3.06 -7.59 20.39
N ASN A 71 2.87 -6.82 21.46
CA ASN A 71 1.66 -6.01 21.62
C ASN A 71 1.74 -4.72 20.79
N LEU A 72 2.93 -4.14 20.65
CA LEU A 72 3.16 -3.02 19.74
C LEU A 72 2.85 -3.41 18.29
N GLU A 73 3.32 -4.57 17.83
CA GLU A 73 3.02 -5.09 16.49
C GLU A 73 1.51 -5.20 16.24
N LYS A 74 0.76 -5.77 17.18
CA LYS A 74 -0.71 -5.87 17.08
C LYS A 74 -1.38 -4.50 17.04
N LEU A 75 -0.93 -3.55 17.86
CA LEU A 75 -1.46 -2.18 17.85
C LEU A 75 -1.17 -1.48 16.53
N LEU A 76 0.03 -1.62 15.97
CA LEU A 76 0.36 -1.07 14.66
C LEU A 76 -0.48 -1.69 13.55
N PHE A 77 -0.66 -3.01 13.58
CA PHE A 77 -1.54 -3.70 12.65
C PHE A 77 -2.96 -3.14 12.70
N LEU A 78 -3.54 -3.00 13.89
CA LEU A 78 -4.89 -2.45 14.04
C LEU A 78 -4.95 -0.99 13.59
N HIS A 79 -4.02 -0.14 14.06
CA HIS A 79 -3.98 1.27 13.71
C HIS A 79 -3.93 1.48 12.19
N HIS A 80 -3.12 0.70 11.47
CA HIS A 80 -2.98 0.84 10.02
C HIS A 80 -4.17 0.26 9.24
N ASN A 81 -4.76 -0.84 9.71
CA ASN A 81 -5.78 -1.57 8.94
C ASN A 81 -7.23 -1.21 9.29
N LEU A 82 -7.52 -0.74 10.51
CA LEU A 82 -8.89 -0.39 10.92
C LEU A 82 -9.56 0.66 10.03
N PRO A 83 -8.84 1.72 9.56
CA PRO A 83 -9.42 2.68 8.61
C PRO A 83 -9.87 2.06 7.28
N LEU A 84 -9.30 0.91 6.87
CA LEU A 84 -9.70 0.19 5.65
C LEU A 84 -11.08 -0.49 5.78
N TYR A 85 -11.58 -0.62 7.01
CA TYR A 85 -12.86 -1.23 7.33
C TYR A 85 -13.90 -0.22 7.84
N ASP A 86 -13.67 1.08 7.59
CA ASP A 86 -14.53 2.18 8.04
C ASP A 86 -14.81 2.18 9.55
N PHE A 87 -13.85 1.67 10.35
CA PHE A 87 -13.97 1.61 11.80
C PHE A 87 -13.79 3.00 12.42
N SER A 88 -14.77 3.49 13.18
CA SER A 88 -14.65 4.74 13.95
C SER A 88 -14.15 4.47 15.36
N TYR A 89 -13.25 5.33 15.84
CA TYR A 89 -12.65 5.26 17.17
C TYR A 89 -13.47 5.99 18.23
#